data_AF-A0A5B7EJ53-F1
#
_entry.id   AF-A0A5B7EJ53-F1
#
_cell.length_a   1.000
_cell.length_b   1.000
_cell.length_c   1.000
_cell.angle_alpha   90.00
_cell.angle_beta   90.00
_cell.angle_gamma   90.00
#
_symmetry.space_group_name_H-M   'P 1'
#
loop_
_entity.id
_entity.type
_entity.pdbx_description
1 polymer ?
#
loop_
_entity_poly.entity_id
_entity_poly.type
_entity_poly.pdbx_seq_one_letter_code
_entity_poly.pdbx_strand_id
1 'polypeptide(L)'
;MMAQWQFMGITYLLTLAWLLMFAVLIIVTIFYTLAWFQCINVPSNECIDYNQFSFLFPHGTPEEEKRVCLGGKRKLFCKDYVNNAEIMFILATVSAFLVILSLVHYLMCLAANYAHIKDQEKFMDLQEIQFLHESEMSTLPKDRF
;
A
#
# COMPACT_ATOMS: atom_id res chain seq x y z
N MET A 1 -17.88 -7.38 -19.91
CA MET A 1 -16.50 -7.88 -19.78
C MET A 1 -15.42 -6.79 -19.78
N MET A 2 -15.29 -5.93 -20.82
CA MET A 2 -14.21 -4.91 -20.89
C MET A 2 -14.12 -3.95 -19.69
N ALA A 3 -15.24 -3.44 -19.19
CA ALA A 3 -15.24 -2.52 -18.05
C ALA A 3 -14.73 -3.17 -16.74
N GLN A 4 -15.01 -4.46 -16.51
CA GLN A 4 -14.56 -5.16 -15.31
C GLN A 4 -13.05 -5.36 -15.27
N TRP A 5 -12.43 -5.63 -16.42
CA TRP A 5 -10.99 -5.70 -16.56
C TRP A 5 -10.31 -4.35 -16.29
N GLN A 6 -10.92 -3.25 -16.74
CA GLN A 6 -10.42 -1.90 -16.48
C GLN A 6 -10.46 -1.57 -14.98
N PHE A 7 -11.59 -1.83 -14.30
CA PHE A 7 -11.69 -1.57 -12.86
C PHE A 7 -10.73 -2.45 -12.03
N MET A 8 -10.64 -3.74 -12.34
CA MET A 8 -9.71 -4.66 -11.66
C MET A 8 -8.25 -4.24 -11.84
N GLY A 9 -7.85 -3.87 -13.06
CA GLY A 9 -6.50 -3.39 -13.35
C GLY A 9 -6.16 -2.08 -12.63
N ILE A 10 -7.07 -1.10 -12.64
CA ILE A 10 -6.89 0.18 -11.95
C ILE A 10 -6.76 -0.03 -10.44
N THR A 11 -7.66 -0.82 -9.83
CA THR A 11 -7.60 -1.11 -8.39
C THR A 11 -6.30 -1.84 -8.03
N TYR A 12 -5.84 -2.77 -8.86
CA TYR A 12 -4.58 -3.48 -8.63
C TYR A 12 -3.36 -2.53 -8.65
N LEU A 13 -3.27 -1.66 -9.67
CA LEU A 13 -2.21 -0.65 -9.75
C LEU A 13 -2.26 0.32 -8.57
N LEU A 14 -3.46 0.75 -8.17
CA LEU A 14 -3.66 1.61 -7.02
C LEU A 14 -3.17 0.92 -5.73
N THR A 15 -3.49 -0.35 -5.52
CA THR A 15 -2.99 -1.13 -4.38
C THR A 15 -1.46 -1.20 -4.36
N LEU A 16 -0.81 -1.43 -5.52
CA LEU A 16 0.65 -1.43 -5.62
C LEU A 16 1.25 -0.05 -5.28
N ALA A 17 0.65 1.03 -5.76
CA ALA A 17 1.09 2.39 -5.44
C ALA A 17 0.98 2.68 -3.93
N TRP A 18 -0.13 2.28 -3.30
CA TRP A 18 -0.32 2.43 -1.86
C TRP A 18 0.64 1.57 -1.04
N LEU A 19 0.96 0.35 -1.48
CA LEU A 19 1.97 -0.50 -0.84
C LEU A 19 3.35 0.14 -0.87
N LEU A 20 3.74 0.74 -2.00
CA LEU A 20 5.01 1.47 -2.11
C LEU A 20 5.03 2.69 -1.18
N MET A 21 3.97 3.48 -1.19
CA MET A 21 3.81 4.62 -0.27
C MET A 21 3.87 4.18 1.20
N PHE A 22 3.21 3.09 1.55
CA PHE A 22 3.20 2.53 2.90
C PHE A 22 4.60 2.07 3.34
N ALA A 23 5.37 1.44 2.45
CA ALA A 23 6.76 1.09 2.75
C ALA A 23 7.63 2.33 3.05
N VAL A 24 7.48 3.39 2.27
CA VAL A 24 8.18 4.67 2.52
C VAL A 24 7.73 5.29 3.85
N LEU A 25 6.42 5.28 4.15
CA LEU A 25 5.88 5.80 5.41
C LEU A 25 6.39 5.02 6.63
N ILE A 26 6.52 3.69 6.54
CA ILE A 26 7.13 2.89 7.62
C ILE A 26 8.56 3.34 7.88
N ILE A 27 9.38 3.50 6.84
CA ILE A 27 10.77 3.94 6.98
C ILE A 27 10.83 5.30 7.69
N VAL A 28 10.03 6.27 7.24
CA VAL A 28 9.99 7.62 7.84
C VAL A 28 9.50 7.56 9.30
N THR A 29 8.47 6.77 9.59
CA THR A 29 7.94 6.60 10.95
C THR A 29 9.01 6.04 11.88
N ILE A 30 9.77 5.03 11.44
CA ILE A 30 10.88 4.47 12.22
C ILE A 30 11.93 5.54 12.53
N PHE A 31 12.33 6.37 11.56
CA PHE A 31 13.29 7.45 11.81
C PHE A 31 12.80 8.43 12.89
N TYR A 32 11.54 8.85 12.82
CA TYR A 32 10.97 9.76 13.82
C TYR A 32 10.79 9.09 15.19
N THR A 33 10.43 7.81 15.25
CA THR A 33 10.36 7.06 16.51
C THR A 33 11.74 6.89 17.16
N LEU A 34 12.81 6.69 16.37
CA LEU A 34 14.18 6.65 16.88
C LEU A 34 14.62 8.03 17.41
N ALA A 35 14.27 9.11 16.71
CA ALA A 35 14.54 10.47 17.18
C ALA A 35 13.78 10.79 18.47
N TRP A 36 12.52 10.35 18.56
CA TRP A 36 11.69 10.48 19.76
C TRP A 36 12.29 9.70 20.94
N PHE A 37 12.73 8.47 20.71
CA PHE A 37 13.39 7.66 21.71
C PHE A 37 14.65 8.33 22.27
N GLN A 38 15.47 8.96 21.41
CA GLN A 38 16.64 9.73 21.88
C GLN A 38 16.23 10.96 22.70
N CYS A 39 15.14 11.65 22.33
CA CYS A 39 14.61 12.78 23.10
C CYS A 39 14.14 12.41 24.52
N ILE A 40 13.73 11.16 24.75
CA ILE A 40 13.31 10.66 26.07
C ILE A 40 14.50 10.15 26.88
N ASN A 41 15.41 9.39 26.26
CA ASN A 41 16.45 8.67 26.97
C ASN A 41 17.74 9.49 27.18
N VAL A 42 18.05 10.44 26.30
CA VAL A 42 19.23 11.29 26.46
C VAL A 42 18.96 12.34 27.54
N PRO A 43 19.77 12.39 28.61
CA PRO A 43 19.54 13.30 29.71
C PRO A 43 19.63 14.76 29.26
N SER A 44 18.93 15.63 29.99
CA SER A 44 18.78 17.02 29.58
C SER A 44 20.06 17.86 29.55
N ASN A 45 21.16 17.32 30.07
CA ASN A 45 22.46 18.00 30.12
C ASN A 45 23.39 17.54 28.99
N GLU A 46 22.98 16.52 28.22
CA GLU A 46 23.72 15.97 27.10
C GLU A 46 23.08 16.36 25.77
N CYS A 47 23.90 16.29 24.72
CA CYS A 47 23.48 16.60 23.36
C CYS A 47 23.06 15.34 22.62
N ILE A 48 22.10 15.50 21.71
CA ILE A 48 21.78 14.45 20.73
C ILE A 48 22.74 14.62 19.56
N ASP A 49 23.58 13.62 19.32
CA ASP A 49 24.59 13.63 18.26
C ASP A 49 24.14 12.80 17.05
N TYR A 50 23.97 13.45 15.90
CA TYR A 50 23.61 12.81 14.62
C TYR A 50 24.83 12.58 13.69
N ASN A 51 26.06 12.70 14.18
CA ASN A 51 27.27 12.42 13.38
C ASN A 51 27.33 10.96 12.88
N GLN A 52 26.70 10.03 13.60
CA GLN A 52 26.50 8.65 13.13
C GLN A 52 25.65 8.56 11.84
N PHE A 53 24.81 9.57 11.59
CA PHE A 53 24.00 9.72 10.39
C PHE A 53 24.58 10.78 9.44
N SER A 54 25.90 11.02 9.50
CA SER A 54 26.58 12.01 8.65
C SER A 54 26.31 11.83 7.15
N PHE A 55 26.01 10.61 6.70
CA PHE A 55 25.61 10.33 5.31
C PHE A 55 24.31 11.04 4.88
N LEU A 56 23.44 11.40 5.82
CA LEU A 56 22.15 12.03 5.55
C LEU A 56 22.29 13.55 5.35
N PHE A 57 23.43 14.13 5.73
CA PHE A 57 23.69 15.56 5.65
C PHE A 57 24.49 15.90 4.38
N PRO A 58 24.30 17.10 3.79
CA PRO A 58 25.10 17.57 2.65
C PRO A 58 26.61 17.54 2.92
N HIS A 59 27.41 17.36 1.87
CA HIS A 59 28.86 17.40 1.99
C HIS A 59 29.32 18.76 2.55
N GLY A 60 30.09 18.72 3.65
CA GLY A 60 30.64 19.90 4.30
C GLY A 60 29.83 20.44 5.49
N THR A 61 28.73 19.78 5.90
CA THR A 61 28.02 20.18 7.14
C THR A 61 28.96 20.01 8.35
N PRO A 62 29.18 21.06 9.16
CA PRO A 62 30.03 20.99 10.35
C PRO A 62 29.46 20.02 11.40
N GLU A 63 30.33 19.34 12.14
CA GLU A 63 29.95 18.38 13.19
C GLU A 63 29.13 19.03 14.32
N GLU A 64 29.31 20.33 14.55
CA GLU A 64 28.54 21.10 15.54
C GLU A 64 27.09 21.39 15.12
N GLU A 65 26.81 21.44 13.81
CA GLU A 65 25.46 21.64 13.29
C GLU A 65 24.66 20.32 13.27
N LYS A 66 25.36 19.18 13.27
CA LYS A 66 24.78 17.83 13.40
C LYS A 66 24.46 17.47 14.85
N ARG A 67 24.83 18.32 15.81
CA ARG A 67 24.59 18.14 17.23
C ARG A 67 23.51 19.08 17.74
N VAL A 68 22.51 18.52 18.42
CA VAL A 68 21.46 19.32 19.05
C VAL A 68 21.86 19.59 20.50
N CYS A 69 22.72 20.61 20.67
CA CYS A 69 23.31 21.05 21.95
C CYS A 69 22.88 22.50 22.30
N LEU A 70 22.28 22.70 23.48
CA LEU A 70 22.07 24.01 24.14
C LEU A 70 21.14 25.06 23.48
N GLY A 71 20.71 26.04 24.29
CA GLY A 71 20.01 27.27 23.84
C GLY A 71 18.52 27.13 23.52
N GLY A 72 17.79 26.20 24.13
CA GLY A 72 16.37 25.97 23.86
C GLY A 72 16.08 25.19 22.56
N LYS A 73 17.06 25.06 21.66
CA LYS A 73 16.96 24.33 20.39
C LYS A 73 16.57 22.86 20.57
N ARG A 74 17.06 22.17 21.62
CA ARG A 74 16.66 20.79 21.91
C ARG A 74 15.19 20.68 22.31
N LYS A 75 14.70 21.59 23.16
CA LYS A 75 13.30 21.59 23.60
C LYS A 75 12.38 21.86 22.41
N LEU A 76 12.75 22.80 21.54
CA LEU A 76 12.05 23.09 20.30
C LEU A 76 12.07 21.86 19.36
N PHE A 77 13.23 21.25 19.13
CA PHE A 77 13.38 20.05 18.31
C PHE A 77 12.53 18.87 18.80
N CYS A 78 12.69 18.48 20.06
CA CYS A 78 12.00 17.32 20.61
C CYS A 78 10.49 17.54 20.74
N LYS A 79 10.05 18.75 21.12
CA LYS A 79 8.63 19.03 21.38
C LYS A 79 7.86 19.46 20.13
N ASP A 80 8.39 20.40 19.36
CA ASP A 80 7.63 21.02 18.26
C ASP A 80 7.81 20.26 16.95
N TYR A 81 8.98 19.66 16.72
CA TYR A 81 9.25 18.91 15.49
C TYR A 81 9.05 17.41 15.67
N VAL A 82 9.79 16.77 16.57
CA VAL A 82 9.80 15.29 16.68
C VAL A 82 8.48 14.74 17.20
N ASN A 83 7.99 15.21 18.36
CA ASN A 83 6.74 14.71 18.95
C ASN A 83 5.54 14.87 18.01
N ASN A 84 5.41 16.04 17.40
CA ASN A 84 4.27 16.35 16.53
C ASN A 84 4.35 15.54 15.22
N ALA A 85 5.55 15.48 14.61
CA ALA A 85 5.75 14.69 13.40
C ALA A 85 5.53 13.19 13.64
N GLU A 86 6.04 12.63 14.74
CA GLU A 86 5.86 11.20 15.07
C GLU A 86 4.37 10.83 15.10
N ILE A 87 3.55 11.57 15.83
CA ILE A 87 2.11 11.30 15.94
C ILE A 87 1.45 11.37 14.55
N MET A 88 1.77 12.39 13.75
CA MET A 88 1.25 12.55 12.40
C MET A 88 1.64 11.37 11.49
N PHE A 89 2.89 10.91 11.55
CA PHE A 89 3.38 9.79 10.75
C PHE A 89 2.79 8.44 11.18
N ILE A 90 2.57 8.22 12.48
CA ILE A 90 1.87 7.03 12.97
C ILE A 90 0.43 7.02 12.44
N LEU A 91 -0.29 8.14 12.55
CA LEU A 91 -1.66 8.26 12.04
C LEU A 91 -1.73 8.08 10.52
N ALA A 92 -0.78 8.64 9.78
CA ALA A 92 -0.68 8.47 8.33
C ALA A 92 -0.41 7.00 7.96
N THR A 93 0.46 6.32 8.70
CA THR A 93 0.78 4.89 8.48
C THR A 93 -0.43 4.00 8.73
N VAL A 94 -1.15 4.21 9.85
CA VAL A 94 -2.40 3.49 10.14
C VAL A 94 -3.44 3.75 9.06
N SER A 95 -3.57 5.01 8.61
CA SER A 95 -4.52 5.37 7.56
C SER A 95 -4.19 4.70 6.23
N ALA A 96 -2.91 4.69 5.82
CA ALA A 96 -2.46 4.00 4.62
C ALA A 96 -2.72 2.49 4.70
N PHE A 97 -2.52 1.87 5.88
CA PHE A 97 -2.84 0.46 6.10
C PHE A 97 -4.35 0.18 5.90
N LEU A 98 -5.23 1.02 6.44
CA LEU A 98 -6.68 0.89 6.25
C LEU A 98 -7.10 1.04 4.78
N VAL A 99 -6.46 1.95 4.03
CA VAL A 99 -6.70 2.10 2.59
C VAL A 99 -6.29 0.83 1.84
N ILE A 100 -5.11 0.27 2.13
CA ILE A 100 -4.65 -0.99 1.51
C ILE A 100 -5.62 -2.14 1.80
N LEU A 101 -6.04 -2.31 3.06
CA LEU A 101 -7.03 -3.33 3.42
C LEU A 101 -8.32 -3.16 2.63
N SER A 102 -8.82 -1.93 2.54
CA SER A 102 -10.04 -1.61 1.80
C SER A 102 -9.91 -1.95 0.30
N LEU A 103 -8.77 -1.60 -0.32
CA LEU A 103 -8.49 -1.91 -1.72
C LEU A 103 -8.34 -3.41 -1.99
N VAL A 104 -7.70 -4.16 -1.08
CA VAL A 104 -7.58 -5.63 -1.18
C VAL A 104 -8.95 -6.30 -1.08
N HIS A 105 -9.79 -5.88 -0.11
CA HIS A 105 -11.17 -6.38 -0.01
C HIS A 105 -11.98 -6.06 -1.27
N TYR A 106 -11.84 -4.84 -1.79
CA TYR A 106 -12.52 -4.47 -3.02
C TYR A 106 -12.05 -5.31 -4.22
N LEU A 107 -10.75 -5.59 -4.33
CA LEU A 107 -10.19 -6.46 -5.37
C LEU A 107 -10.72 -7.90 -5.26
N MET A 108 -10.85 -8.43 -4.04
CA MET A 108 -11.42 -9.76 -3.80
C MET A 108 -12.87 -9.83 -4.29
N CYS A 109 -13.70 -8.82 -3.99
CA CYS A 109 -15.08 -8.73 -4.47
C CYS A 109 -15.14 -8.64 -6.00
N LEU A 110 -14.27 -7.83 -6.62
CA LEU A 110 -14.18 -7.73 -8.08
C LEU A 110 -13.77 -9.05 -8.73
N ALA A 111 -12.81 -9.78 -8.14
CA ALA A 111 -12.36 -11.08 -8.64
C ALA A 111 -13.47 -12.14 -8.56
N ALA A 112 -14.21 -12.19 -7.45
CA ALA A 112 -15.36 -13.09 -7.29
C ALA A 112 -16.46 -12.79 -8.32
N ASN A 113 -16.78 -11.51 -8.51
CA ASN A 113 -17.76 -11.07 -9.51
C ASN A 113 -17.33 -11.40 -10.94
N TYR A 114 -16.04 -11.22 -11.25
CA TYR A 114 -15.48 -11.56 -12.55
C TYR A 114 -15.51 -13.08 -12.81
N ALA A 115 -15.13 -13.90 -11.82
CA ALA A 115 -15.20 -15.36 -11.93
C ALA A 115 -16.64 -15.84 -12.16
N HIS A 116 -17.59 -15.33 -11.38
CA HIS A 116 -19.01 -15.69 -11.51
C HIS A 116 -19.57 -15.38 -12.91
N ILE A 117 -19.32 -14.20 -13.45
CA ILE A 117 -19.80 -13.82 -14.79
C ILE A 117 -19.14 -14.67 -15.87
N LYS A 118 -17.82 -14.88 -15.77
CA LYS A 118 -17.07 -15.69 -16.73
C LYS A 118 -17.52 -17.14 -16.73
N ASP A 119 -17.81 -17.70 -15.56
CA ASP A 119 -18.30 -19.07 -15.45
C ASP A 119 -19.71 -19.18 -16.03
N GLN A 120 -20.60 -18.22 -15.77
CA GLN A 120 -21.93 -18.17 -16.40
C GLN A 120 -21.86 -18.09 -17.93
N GLU A 121 -20.97 -17.26 -18.48
CA GLU A 121 -20.75 -17.15 -19.93
C GLU A 121 -20.34 -18.51 -20.52
N LYS A 122 -19.38 -19.21 -19.89
CA LYS A 122 -18.97 -20.55 -20.32
C LYS A 122 -20.08 -21.59 -20.24
N PHE A 123 -20.93 -21.54 -19.21
CA PHE A 123 -22.06 -22.47 -19.09
C PHE A 123 -23.10 -22.23 -20.20
N MET A 124 -23.35 -20.97 -20.57
CA MET A 124 -24.22 -20.62 -21.69
C MET A 124 -23.64 -21.13 -23.03
N ASP A 125 -22.35 -20.89 -23.27
CA ASP A 125 -21.66 -21.36 -24.48
C ASP A 125 -21.74 -22.89 -24.62
N LEU A 126 -21.56 -23.62 -23.51
CA LEU A 126 -21.67 -25.08 -23.50
C LEU A 126 -23.09 -25.57 -23.83
N GLN A 127 -24.12 -24.92 -23.30
CA GLN A 127 -25.52 -25.25 -23.60
C GLN A 127 -25.87 -24.98 -25.06
N GLU A 128 -25.38 -23.88 -25.64
CA GLU A 128 -25.58 -23.57 -27.05
C GLU A 128 -24.95 -24.65 -27.95
N ILE A 129 -23.72 -25.07 -27.65
CA ILE A 129 -23.03 -26.16 -28.38
C ILE A 129 -23.83 -27.47 -28.29
N GLN A 130 -24.35 -27.82 -27.10
CA GLN A 130 -25.16 -29.02 -26.92
C GLN A 130 -26.47 -28.96 -27.73
N PHE A 131 -27.17 -27.83 -27.69
CA PHE A 131 -28.40 -27.61 -28.44
C PHE A 131 -28.17 -27.72 -29.95
N LEU A 132 -27.10 -27.12 -30.47
CA LEU A 132 -26.72 -27.24 -31.88
C LEU A 132 -26.46 -28.70 -32.25
N HIS A 133 -25.70 -29.44 -31.44
CA HIS A 133 -25.40 -30.86 -31.68
C HIS A 133 -26.67 -31.73 -31.72
N GLU A 134 -27.62 -31.53 -30.79
CA GLU A 134 -28.89 -32.24 -30.79
C GLU A 134 -29.77 -31.87 -32.00
N SER A 135 -29.74 -30.61 -32.43
CA SER A 135 -30.48 -30.16 -33.62
C SER A 135 -29.93 -30.77 -34.92
N GLU A 136 -28.60 -30.90 -35.05
CA GLU A 136 -27.98 -31.55 -36.21
C GLU A 136 -28.26 -33.06 -36.23
N MET A 137 -28.26 -33.72 -35.06
CA MET A 137 -28.56 -35.15 -34.96
C MET A 137 -30.04 -35.45 -35.26
N SER A 138 -30.96 -34.54 -34.90
CA SER A 138 -32.40 -34.69 -35.18
C SER A 138 -32.79 -34.37 -36.63
N THR A 139 -31.96 -33.64 -37.36
CA THR A 139 -32.17 -33.30 -38.79
C THR A 139 -31.50 -34.28 -39.76
N LEU A 140 -30.69 -35.22 -39.28
CA LEU A 140 -30.21 -36.36 -40.06
C LEU A 140 -31.41 -37.26 -40.45
N PRO A 141 -31.68 -37.46 -41.76
CA PRO A 141 -32.87 -38.17 -42.21
C PRO A 141 -32.82 -39.62 -41.75
N LYS A 142 -33.89 -40.02 -41.06
CA LYS A 142 -34.15 -41.38 -40.56
C LYS A 142 -34.57 -42.34 -41.68
N ASP A 143 -33.97 -42.23 -42.87
CA ASP A 143 -34.34 -42.98 -44.08
C ASP A 143 -33.14 -43.74 -44.66
N ARG A 144 -32.54 -44.64 -43.88
CA ARG A 144 -31.65 -45.68 -44.45
C ARG A 144 -31.67 -47.00 -43.67
N PHE A 145 -32.86 -47.50 -43.36
CA PHE A 145 -33.08 -48.92 -43.04
C PHE A 145 -34.36 -49.42 -43.68
#